data_AF-A0A1H8T1Y1-F1
#
_entry.id   AF-A0A1H8T1Y1-F1
#
_cell.length_a   1.000
_cell.length_b   1.000
_cell.length_c   1.000
_cell.angle_alpha   90.00
_cell.angle_beta   90.00
_cell.angle_gamma   90.00
#
_symmetry.space_group_name_H-M   'P 1'
#
loop_
_entity.id
_entity.type
_entity.pdbx_description
1 polymer ?
#
loop_
_entity_poly.entity_id
_entity_poly.type
_entity_poly.pdbx_seq_one_letter_code
_entity_poly.pdbx_strand_id
1 'polypeptide(L)'
;MRQLCALAIAAMVAPAVVADDPTQVGRYQTTAPLPTDSQIEPLQVRVTLTFPPEVETVGQAMGYALERSGYRLQSVDKADPAMKLLLTRALPESHRELGPMALETLLQTLAGRPWRLVIDPAARLVSFEAREPYAAGARAAAADIEAEDIELAKTRDRYGPVVKGQTLYSIAEELAPHSPERATIALFHANPHAFERPSPHHLKAGAMLEIPDQAAIDAISVVEVREKLLEAD
;
A
#
# COMPACT_ATOMS: atom_id res chain seq x y z
N MET A 1 14.93 -26.52 70.04
CA MET A 1 13.83 -27.20 69.32
C MET A 1 14.01 -26.97 67.83
N ARG A 2 14.02 -28.06 67.06
CA ARG A 2 14.14 -28.12 65.60
C ARG A 2 12.82 -27.70 64.95
N GLN A 3 12.85 -26.89 63.89
CA GLN A 3 11.89 -27.02 62.77
C GLN A 3 12.60 -26.66 61.46
N LEU A 4 12.75 -27.67 60.60
CA LEU A 4 13.05 -27.51 59.18
C LEU A 4 11.76 -27.09 58.46
N CYS A 5 11.81 -26.05 57.64
CA CYS A 5 10.82 -25.78 56.60
C CYS A 5 11.48 -25.96 55.25
N ALA A 6 11.14 -27.05 54.56
CA ALA A 6 11.43 -27.24 53.15
C ALA A 6 10.35 -26.50 52.33
N LEU A 7 10.76 -25.71 51.33
CA LEU A 7 9.83 -25.17 50.34
C LEU A 7 10.35 -25.49 48.93
N ALA A 8 9.46 -26.09 48.15
CA ALA A 8 9.68 -26.62 46.82
C ALA A 8 9.88 -25.50 45.78
N ILE A 9 10.83 -25.70 44.88
CA ILE A 9 11.08 -24.82 43.72
C ILE A 9 10.31 -25.42 42.54
N ALA A 10 9.30 -24.69 42.04
CA ALA A 10 8.63 -24.99 40.79
C ALA A 10 9.50 -24.52 39.61
N ALA A 11 9.86 -25.43 38.71
CA ALA A 11 10.62 -25.11 37.51
C ALA A 11 9.66 -24.60 36.41
N MET A 12 9.81 -23.33 36.05
CA MET A 12 9.12 -22.69 34.93
C MET A 12 9.87 -23.03 33.64
N VAL A 13 9.24 -23.75 32.71
CA VAL A 13 9.83 -24.08 31.41
C VAL A 13 9.51 -22.95 30.43
N ALA A 14 10.54 -22.23 29.98
CA ALA A 14 10.44 -21.24 28.91
C ALA A 14 10.66 -21.92 27.53
N PRO A 15 10.02 -21.44 26.45
CA PRO A 15 10.20 -22.01 25.12
C PRO A 15 11.59 -21.68 24.57
N ALA A 16 12.22 -22.67 23.92
CA ALA A 16 13.53 -22.53 23.31
C ALA A 16 13.44 -21.60 22.09
N VAL A 17 14.11 -20.45 22.16
CA VAL A 17 14.45 -19.62 21.00
C VAL A 17 15.48 -20.39 20.18
N VAL A 18 15.17 -20.68 18.92
CA VAL A 18 16.10 -21.30 17.97
C VAL A 18 17.16 -20.25 17.63
N ALA A 19 18.36 -20.42 18.19
CA ALA A 19 19.53 -19.60 17.90
C ALA A 19 20.22 -20.09 16.62
N ASP A 20 20.59 -19.16 15.76
CA ASP A 20 21.41 -19.37 14.58
C ASP A 20 22.81 -19.88 14.98
N ASP A 21 23.40 -20.73 14.14
CA ASP A 21 24.50 -21.64 14.46
C ASP A 21 25.76 -20.89 14.99
N PRO A 22 26.27 -21.21 16.21
CA PRO A 22 27.46 -20.55 16.73
C PRO A 22 28.69 -20.95 15.91
N THR A 23 29.29 -19.98 15.22
CA THR A 23 30.61 -20.12 14.60
C THR A 23 31.64 -20.43 15.69
N GLN A 24 32.14 -21.67 15.69
CA GLN A 24 33.03 -22.19 16.73
C GLN A 24 34.43 -21.59 16.63
N VAL A 25 34.72 -20.57 17.45
CA VAL A 25 36.07 -19.99 17.60
C VAL A 25 36.83 -20.71 18.73
N GLY A 26 37.34 -21.92 18.45
CA GLY A 26 38.19 -22.66 19.39
C GLY A 26 37.51 -23.18 20.67
N ARG A 27 38.23 -23.98 21.48
CA ARG A 27 37.66 -24.81 22.55
C ARG A 27 37.20 -24.09 23.83
N TYR A 28 37.45 -22.79 23.99
CA TYR A 28 37.15 -22.07 25.25
C TYR A 28 36.68 -20.61 25.07
N GLN A 29 36.30 -20.19 23.86
CA GLN A 29 35.81 -18.81 23.65
C GLN A 29 34.37 -18.83 23.17
N THR A 30 33.47 -18.38 24.05
CA THR A 30 32.09 -18.06 23.70
C THR A 30 32.01 -16.55 23.51
N THR A 31 32.09 -16.09 22.27
CA THR A 31 31.74 -14.71 21.93
C THR A 31 30.23 -14.61 21.82
N ALA A 32 29.62 -13.68 22.56
CA ALA A 32 28.22 -13.35 22.36
C ALA A 32 28.03 -12.84 20.91
N PRO A 33 27.04 -13.33 20.16
CA PRO A 33 26.80 -12.84 18.80
C PRO A 33 26.40 -11.36 18.86
N LEU A 34 27.24 -10.50 18.26
CA LEU A 34 26.89 -9.11 18.02
C LEU A 34 25.96 -9.05 16.81
N PRO A 35 25.00 -8.11 16.78
CA PRO A 35 24.20 -7.88 15.59
C PRO A 35 25.07 -7.57 14.37
N THR A 36 24.69 -8.08 13.20
CA THR A 36 25.31 -7.72 11.93
C THR A 36 24.94 -6.29 11.53
N ASP A 37 25.74 -5.66 10.66
CA ASP A 37 25.43 -4.33 10.13
C ASP A 37 24.04 -4.29 9.47
N SER A 38 23.63 -5.34 8.77
CA SER A 38 22.29 -5.45 8.18
C SER A 38 21.16 -5.65 9.19
N GLN A 39 21.47 -6.12 10.41
CA GLN A 39 20.50 -6.18 11.51
C GLN A 39 20.37 -4.83 12.23
N ILE A 40 21.43 -4.02 12.23
CA ILE A 40 21.45 -2.66 12.78
C ILE A 40 20.81 -1.68 11.78
N GLU A 41 21.15 -1.81 10.50
CA GLU A 41 20.69 -1.00 9.37
C GLU A 41 20.00 -1.90 8.33
N PRO A 42 18.68 -2.12 8.44
CA PRO A 42 17.95 -3.05 7.56
C PRO A 42 18.04 -2.74 6.07
N LEU A 43 18.29 -1.48 5.68
CA LEU A 43 18.46 -1.08 4.28
C LEU A 43 19.82 -1.50 3.69
N GLN A 44 20.79 -1.92 4.52
CA GLN A 44 22.08 -2.44 4.07
C GLN A 44 22.06 -3.94 3.79
N VAL A 45 20.92 -4.61 4.00
CA VAL A 45 20.75 -6.01 3.63
C VAL A 45 21.06 -6.22 2.14
N ARG A 46 21.87 -7.22 1.82
CA ARG A 46 22.17 -7.58 0.43
C ARG A 46 21.02 -8.39 -0.14
N VAL A 47 20.48 -7.92 -1.26
CA VAL A 47 19.35 -8.54 -1.95
C VAL A 47 19.68 -8.79 -3.41
N THR A 48 19.04 -9.82 -3.95
CA THR A 48 18.86 -10.03 -5.39
C THR A 48 17.36 -10.16 -5.62
N LEU A 49 16.79 -9.27 -6.41
CA LEU A 49 15.36 -9.20 -6.68
C LEU A 49 15.08 -9.45 -8.16
N THR A 50 14.05 -10.24 -8.43
CA THR A 50 13.45 -10.42 -9.75
C THR A 50 12.01 -9.92 -9.65
N PHE A 51 11.67 -8.85 -10.37
CA PHE A 51 10.34 -8.26 -10.31
C PHE A 51 9.36 -9.05 -11.17
N PRO A 52 8.20 -9.44 -10.63
CA PRO A 52 7.20 -10.19 -11.38
C PRO A 52 6.52 -9.26 -12.43
N PRO A 53 5.84 -9.82 -13.45
CA PRO A 53 5.32 -9.04 -14.57
C PRO A 53 4.27 -7.99 -14.16
N GLU A 54 3.55 -8.20 -13.05
CA GLU A 54 2.56 -7.27 -12.50
C GLU A 54 3.17 -5.98 -11.93
N VAL A 55 4.49 -5.98 -11.69
CA VAL A 55 5.24 -4.78 -11.31
C VAL A 55 5.61 -4.03 -12.59
N GLU A 56 4.88 -2.96 -12.88
CA GLU A 56 5.02 -2.18 -14.13
C GLU A 56 5.68 -0.82 -13.93
N THR A 57 5.63 -0.28 -12.71
CA THR A 57 6.12 1.06 -12.39
C THR A 57 7.28 1.03 -11.40
N VAL A 58 8.09 2.09 -11.40
CA VAL A 58 9.17 2.29 -10.43
C VAL A 58 8.62 2.33 -9.00
N GLY A 59 7.44 2.94 -8.79
CA GLY A 59 6.80 2.97 -7.48
C GLY A 59 6.40 1.59 -6.98
N GLN A 60 5.81 0.75 -7.84
CA GLN A 60 5.51 -0.65 -7.50
C GLN A 60 6.79 -1.44 -7.21
N ALA A 61 7.85 -1.25 -8.00
CA ALA A 61 9.13 -1.94 -7.79
C ALA A 61 9.77 -1.56 -6.45
N MET A 62 9.72 -0.28 -6.07
CA MET A 62 10.19 0.19 -4.77
C MET A 62 9.35 -0.38 -3.62
N GLY A 63 8.02 -0.41 -3.77
CA GLY A 63 7.13 -1.07 -2.82
C GLY A 63 7.49 -2.53 -2.61
N TYR A 64 7.63 -3.28 -3.71
CA TYR A 64 8.04 -4.69 -3.73
C TYR A 64 9.39 -4.91 -3.04
N ALA A 65 10.40 -4.08 -3.36
CA ALA A 65 11.73 -4.19 -2.77
C ALA A 65 11.74 -3.96 -1.25
N LEU A 66 10.81 -3.16 -0.73
CA LEU A 66 10.73 -2.79 0.68
C LEU A 66 9.94 -3.78 1.55
N GLU A 67 9.12 -4.67 0.97
CA GLU A 67 8.17 -5.52 1.71
C GLU A 67 8.77 -6.28 2.90
N ARG A 68 10.02 -6.75 2.78
CA ARG A 68 10.71 -7.55 3.81
C ARG A 68 11.72 -6.77 4.65
N SER A 69 11.88 -5.49 4.39
CA SER A 69 12.87 -4.63 5.05
C SER A 69 12.40 -4.02 6.36
N GLY A 70 11.07 -3.98 6.57
CA GLY A 70 10.44 -3.23 7.66
C GLY A 70 10.40 -1.71 7.43
N TYR A 71 10.92 -1.22 6.29
CA TYR A 71 10.70 0.12 5.77
C TYR A 71 9.54 0.15 4.77
N ARG A 72 8.98 1.33 4.54
CA ARG A 72 7.89 1.57 3.58
C ARG A 72 8.09 2.92 2.90
N LEU A 73 7.50 3.09 1.71
CA LEU A 73 7.48 4.39 1.04
C LEU A 73 6.65 5.40 1.84
N GLN A 74 7.13 6.64 1.91
CA GLN A 74 6.37 7.77 2.43
C GLN A 74 5.16 8.06 1.52
N SER A 75 4.04 8.50 2.11
CA SER A 75 2.88 8.96 1.33
C SER A 75 3.27 10.14 0.45
N VAL A 76 2.77 10.17 -0.78
CA VAL A 76 3.01 11.25 -1.75
C VAL A 76 2.61 12.61 -1.17
N ASP A 77 1.54 12.67 -0.36
CA ASP A 77 1.04 13.91 0.27
C ASP A 77 2.02 14.54 1.28
N LYS A 78 2.95 13.74 1.82
CA LYS A 78 3.92 14.15 2.84
C LYS A 78 5.36 14.19 2.31
N ALA A 79 5.57 13.85 1.04
CA ALA A 79 6.87 13.80 0.38
C ALA A 79 7.11 15.07 -0.47
N ASP A 80 8.28 15.15 -1.13
CA ASP A 80 8.48 16.14 -2.20
C ASP A 80 7.43 15.88 -3.31
N PRO A 81 6.64 16.88 -3.74
CA PRO A 81 5.67 16.70 -4.82
C PRO A 81 6.26 16.08 -6.09
N ALA A 82 7.54 16.34 -6.36
CA ALA A 82 8.25 15.73 -7.48
C ALA A 82 8.21 14.19 -7.44
N MET A 83 8.23 13.57 -6.25
CA MET A 83 8.28 12.11 -6.08
C MET A 83 7.16 11.40 -6.85
N LYS A 84 5.97 12.01 -6.99
CA LYS A 84 4.86 11.45 -7.79
C LYS A 84 5.28 11.14 -9.23
N LEU A 85 6.10 12.01 -9.83
CA LEU A 85 6.64 11.78 -11.17
C LEU A 85 7.47 10.51 -11.24
N LEU A 86 8.34 10.28 -10.25
CA LEU A 86 9.20 9.10 -10.19
C LEU A 86 8.39 7.82 -10.10
N LEU A 87 7.44 7.78 -9.16
CA LEU A 87 6.67 6.57 -8.84
C LEU A 87 5.81 6.10 -10.01
N THR A 88 5.39 7.02 -10.88
CA THR A 88 4.57 6.74 -12.08
C THR A 88 5.40 6.35 -13.31
N ARG A 89 6.73 6.44 -13.28
CA ARG A 89 7.56 6.02 -14.42
C ARG A 89 7.48 4.50 -14.58
N ALA A 90 7.43 4.04 -15.83
CA ALA A 90 7.51 2.61 -16.15
C ALA A 90 8.85 2.02 -15.66
N LEU A 91 8.80 0.78 -15.18
CA LEU A 91 9.98 0.02 -14.79
C LEU A 91 10.74 -0.40 -16.06
N PRO A 92 12.01 0.02 -16.24
CA PRO A 92 12.80 -0.40 -17.39
C PRO A 92 13.07 -1.92 -17.38
N GLU A 93 13.10 -2.54 -18.55
CA GLU A 93 13.40 -3.98 -18.68
C GLU A 93 14.78 -4.35 -18.09
N SER A 94 15.76 -3.45 -18.19
CA SER A 94 17.09 -3.65 -17.57
C SER A 94 17.06 -3.68 -16.04
N HIS A 95 15.95 -3.29 -15.41
CA HIS A 95 15.75 -3.33 -13.96
C HIS A 95 14.86 -4.49 -13.51
N ARG A 96 14.42 -5.39 -14.42
CA ARG A 96 13.61 -6.57 -14.05
C ARG A 96 14.35 -7.51 -13.11
N GLU A 97 15.66 -7.56 -13.18
CA GLU A 97 16.52 -8.28 -12.25
C GLU A 97 17.62 -7.35 -11.72
N LEU A 98 17.71 -7.22 -10.40
CA LEU A 98 18.69 -6.35 -9.74
C LEU A 98 19.37 -7.09 -8.57
N GLY A 99 20.70 -7.08 -8.55
CA GLY A 99 21.51 -7.58 -7.45
C GLY A 99 22.67 -8.49 -7.91
N PRO A 100 23.50 -8.98 -6.98
CA PRO A 100 23.44 -8.76 -5.54
C PRO A 100 23.98 -7.38 -5.12
N MET A 101 23.18 -6.58 -4.40
CA MET A 101 23.59 -5.27 -3.86
C MET A 101 22.81 -4.92 -2.59
N ALA A 102 23.23 -3.88 -1.86
CA ALA A 102 22.47 -3.37 -0.71
C ALA A 102 21.09 -2.84 -1.15
N LEU A 103 20.06 -3.05 -0.34
CA LEU A 103 18.70 -2.58 -0.64
C LEU A 103 18.66 -1.06 -0.84
N GLU A 104 19.40 -0.29 -0.04
CA GLU A 104 19.57 1.16 -0.23
C GLU A 104 20.09 1.51 -1.64
N THR A 105 21.15 0.82 -2.08
CA THR A 105 21.73 0.99 -3.43
C THR A 105 20.74 0.60 -4.52
N LEU A 106 19.96 -0.46 -4.31
CA LEU A 106 18.93 -0.89 -5.24
C LEU A 106 17.85 0.19 -5.39
N LEU A 107 17.36 0.75 -4.29
CA LEU A 107 16.37 1.84 -4.30
C LEU A 107 16.91 3.09 -5.02
N GLN A 108 18.17 3.46 -4.76
CA GLN A 108 18.81 4.58 -5.45
C GLN A 108 19.04 4.29 -6.95
N THR A 109 19.23 3.02 -7.34
CA THR A 109 19.36 2.57 -8.73
C THR A 109 18.02 2.65 -9.47
N LEU A 110 16.93 2.20 -8.84
CA LEU A 110 15.57 2.33 -9.37
C LEU A 110 15.19 3.81 -9.56
N ALA A 111 15.56 4.67 -8.61
CA ALA A 111 15.30 6.09 -8.70
C ALA A 111 16.13 6.77 -9.80
N GLY A 112 17.40 6.41 -9.90
CA GLY A 112 18.36 7.02 -10.80
C GLY A 112 18.98 8.31 -10.26
N ARG A 113 19.90 8.87 -11.05
CA ARG A 113 20.75 10.02 -10.66
C ARG A 113 20.02 11.32 -10.30
N PRO A 114 18.89 11.69 -10.94
CA PRO A 114 18.16 12.93 -10.62
C PRO A 114 17.55 12.95 -9.22
N TRP A 115 17.52 11.81 -8.53
CA TRP A 115 16.82 11.65 -7.26
C TRP A 115 17.81 11.42 -6.12
N ARG A 116 17.45 11.90 -4.94
CA ARG A 116 18.15 11.64 -3.68
C ARG A 116 17.24 10.81 -2.79
N LEU A 117 17.74 9.67 -2.33
CA LEU A 117 17.09 8.88 -1.30
C LEU A 117 17.11 9.65 0.03
N VAL A 118 15.95 9.76 0.66
CA VAL A 118 15.77 10.32 2.01
C VAL A 118 15.22 9.21 2.90
N ILE A 119 15.84 9.00 4.05
CA ILE A 119 15.53 7.90 4.96
C ILE A 119 15.12 8.51 6.29
N ASP A 120 13.97 8.11 6.81
CA ASP A 120 13.54 8.35 8.20
C ASP A 120 13.64 7.02 8.96
N PRO A 121 14.74 6.77 9.70
CA PRO A 121 14.90 5.52 10.44
C PRO A 121 13.91 5.37 11.60
N ALA A 122 13.41 6.47 12.16
CA ALA A 122 12.51 6.44 13.32
C ALA A 122 11.09 6.02 12.90
N ALA A 123 10.57 6.61 11.81
CA ALA A 123 9.29 6.22 11.23
C ALA A 123 9.40 5.01 10.29
N ARG A 124 10.62 4.56 9.98
CA ARG A 124 10.96 3.56 8.97
C ARG A 124 10.35 3.88 7.60
N LEU A 125 10.54 5.13 7.18
CA LEU A 125 10.06 5.63 5.89
C LEU A 125 11.23 5.89 4.95
N VAL A 126 10.95 5.68 3.66
CA VAL A 126 11.83 6.06 2.56
C VAL A 126 11.08 7.03 1.65
N SER A 127 11.77 8.08 1.23
CA SER A 127 11.25 9.12 0.34
C SER A 127 12.31 9.52 -0.68
N PHE A 128 11.92 10.29 -1.68
CA PHE A 128 12.82 10.76 -2.73
C PHE A 128 12.64 12.23 -3.00
N GLU A 129 13.75 12.96 -3.00
CA GLU A 129 13.81 14.37 -3.36
C GLU A 129 14.45 14.54 -4.74
N ALA A 130 13.87 15.40 -5.57
CA ALA A 130 14.48 15.73 -6.85
C ALA A 130 15.68 16.66 -6.65
N ARG A 131 16.81 16.33 -7.26
CA ARG A 131 18.04 17.12 -7.22
C ARG A 131 17.99 18.24 -8.25
N GLU A 132 18.63 19.36 -7.95
CA GLU A 132 18.91 20.38 -8.96
C GLU A 132 19.87 19.85 -10.04
N PRO A 133 19.72 20.25 -11.32
CA PRO A 133 18.77 21.23 -11.86
C PRO A 133 17.40 20.64 -12.28
N TYR A 134 17.09 19.40 -11.90
CA TYR A 134 15.91 18.67 -12.37
C TYR A 134 14.64 18.98 -11.58
N ALA A 135 14.77 19.54 -10.37
CA ALA A 135 13.69 19.62 -9.40
C ALA A 135 12.49 20.45 -9.90
N ALA A 136 12.73 21.59 -10.54
CA ALA A 136 11.66 22.44 -11.07
C ALA A 136 10.82 21.71 -12.14
N GLY A 137 11.46 21.06 -13.11
CA GLY A 137 10.78 20.30 -14.16
C GLY A 137 10.05 19.09 -13.59
N ALA A 138 10.64 18.41 -12.60
CA ALA A 138 10.01 17.26 -11.97
C ALA A 138 8.72 17.61 -11.22
N ARG A 139 8.70 18.74 -10.49
CA ARG A 139 7.50 19.24 -9.79
C ARG A 139 6.42 19.70 -10.76
N ALA A 140 6.80 20.38 -11.85
CA ALA A 140 5.84 20.77 -12.88
C ALA A 140 5.15 19.54 -13.51
N ALA A 141 5.94 18.54 -13.92
CA ALA A 141 5.39 17.32 -14.49
C ALA A 141 4.57 16.50 -13.47
N ALA A 142 4.95 16.51 -12.19
CA ALA A 142 4.14 15.90 -11.13
C ALA A 142 2.78 16.58 -10.96
N ALA A 143 2.73 17.91 -11.05
CA ALA A 143 1.48 18.68 -10.99
C ALA A 143 0.59 18.40 -12.21
N ASP A 144 1.16 18.24 -13.40
CA ASP A 144 0.40 17.87 -14.60
C ASP A 144 -0.25 16.49 -14.45
N ILE A 145 0.48 15.50 -13.90
CA ILE A 145 -0.06 14.17 -13.59
C ILE A 145 -1.19 14.28 -12.56
N GLU A 146 -1.02 15.10 -11.53
CA GLU A 146 -2.07 15.29 -10.53
C GLU A 146 -3.32 15.97 -11.08
N ALA A 147 -3.17 16.95 -11.96
CA ALA A 147 -4.28 17.54 -12.68
C ALA A 147 -4.97 16.51 -13.58
N GLU A 148 -4.21 15.67 -14.30
CA GLU A 148 -4.76 14.60 -15.14
C GLU A 148 -5.52 13.56 -14.31
N ASP A 149 -4.97 13.11 -13.18
CA ASP A 149 -5.64 12.19 -12.26
C ASP A 149 -6.95 12.78 -11.72
N ILE A 150 -6.95 14.08 -11.39
CA ILE A 150 -8.14 14.81 -10.93
C ILE A 150 -9.19 14.90 -12.05
N GLU A 151 -8.79 15.22 -13.28
CA GLU A 151 -9.71 15.28 -14.42
C GLU A 151 -10.23 13.90 -14.83
N LEU A 152 -9.41 12.86 -14.73
CA LEU A 152 -9.81 11.47 -14.97
C LEU A 152 -10.79 11.00 -13.89
N ALA A 153 -10.53 11.34 -12.62
CA ALA A 153 -11.45 11.11 -11.52
C ALA A 153 -12.78 11.83 -11.79
N LYS A 154 -12.75 13.10 -12.18
CA LYS A 154 -13.96 13.85 -12.56
C LYS A 154 -14.72 13.24 -13.74
N THR A 155 -14.00 12.64 -14.69
CA THR A 155 -14.63 11.95 -15.82
C THR A 155 -15.23 10.62 -15.39
N ARG A 156 -14.63 9.96 -14.39
CA ARG A 156 -15.22 8.82 -13.68
C ARG A 156 -16.38 9.23 -12.77
N ASP A 157 -16.71 10.50 -12.59
CA ASP A 157 -17.89 10.93 -11.82
C ASP A 157 -19.21 10.53 -12.49
N ARG A 158 -19.20 9.94 -13.70
CA ARG A 158 -20.42 9.47 -14.37
C ARG A 158 -20.28 8.05 -14.93
N TYR A 159 -21.31 7.24 -14.68
CA TYR A 159 -21.47 5.88 -15.19
C TYR A 159 -22.72 5.79 -16.07
N GLY A 160 -22.60 5.24 -17.28
CA GLY A 160 -23.76 4.90 -18.10
C GLY A 160 -23.57 5.10 -19.61
N PRO A 161 -24.63 4.88 -20.40
CA PRO A 161 -25.99 4.54 -19.96
C PRO A 161 -26.10 3.13 -19.40
N VAL A 162 -26.86 2.95 -18.30
CA VAL A 162 -27.10 1.64 -17.69
C VAL A 162 -27.75 0.69 -18.70
N VAL A 163 -27.19 -0.50 -18.87
CA VAL A 163 -27.71 -1.49 -19.83
C VAL A 163 -28.89 -2.26 -19.22
N LYS A 164 -29.86 -2.68 -20.05
CA LYS A 164 -31.00 -3.48 -19.58
C LYS A 164 -30.51 -4.79 -18.94
N GLY A 165 -30.92 -5.02 -17.69
CA GLY A 165 -30.51 -6.19 -16.89
C GLY A 165 -29.27 -5.96 -16.03
N GLN A 166 -28.61 -4.82 -16.15
CA GLN A 166 -27.54 -4.40 -15.25
C GLN A 166 -28.13 -3.96 -13.90
N THR A 167 -27.49 -4.35 -12.81
CA THR A 167 -27.94 -4.05 -11.44
C THR A 167 -27.04 -3.02 -10.79
N LEU A 168 -27.58 -2.26 -9.83
CA LEU A 168 -26.80 -1.29 -9.08
C LEU A 168 -25.63 -1.96 -8.34
N TYR A 169 -25.85 -3.17 -7.82
CA TYR A 169 -24.82 -3.95 -7.14
C TYR A 169 -23.65 -4.33 -8.07
N SER A 170 -23.93 -4.80 -9.30
CA SER A 170 -22.86 -5.13 -10.26
C SER A 170 -22.01 -3.92 -10.65
N ILE A 171 -22.63 -2.73 -10.70
CA ILE A 171 -21.92 -1.48 -10.96
C ILE A 171 -21.07 -1.10 -9.74
N ALA A 172 -21.62 -1.25 -8.53
CA ALA A 172 -20.90 -0.99 -7.29
C ALA A 172 -19.69 -1.91 -7.08
N GLU A 173 -19.78 -3.17 -7.49
CA GLU A 173 -18.67 -4.14 -7.45
C GLU A 173 -17.54 -3.76 -8.40
N GLU A 174 -17.86 -3.23 -9.57
CA GLU A 174 -16.88 -2.70 -10.53
C GLU A 174 -16.18 -1.44 -9.98
N LEU A 175 -16.94 -0.54 -9.35
CA LEU A 175 -16.42 0.74 -8.87
C LEU A 175 -15.67 0.64 -7.54
N ALA A 176 -16.09 -0.23 -6.64
CA ALA A 176 -15.55 -0.37 -5.30
C ALA A 176 -15.47 -1.86 -4.86
N PRO A 177 -14.53 -2.65 -5.42
CA PRO A 177 -14.47 -4.10 -5.22
C PRO A 177 -14.24 -4.53 -3.75
N HIS A 178 -13.75 -3.64 -2.90
CA HIS A 178 -13.53 -3.91 -1.48
C HIS A 178 -14.74 -3.59 -0.59
N SER A 179 -15.73 -2.84 -1.10
CA SER A 179 -16.90 -2.40 -0.33
C SER A 179 -18.14 -2.18 -1.22
N PRO A 180 -18.56 -3.20 -1.98
CA PRO A 180 -19.65 -3.08 -2.96
C PRO A 180 -20.99 -2.73 -2.31
N GLU A 181 -21.26 -3.19 -1.09
CA GLU A 181 -22.54 -2.93 -0.42
C GLU A 181 -22.70 -1.45 -0.04
N ARG A 182 -21.62 -0.82 0.46
CA ARG A 182 -21.62 0.62 0.77
C ARG A 182 -21.73 1.46 -0.50
N ALA A 183 -20.97 1.08 -1.54
CA ALA A 183 -21.02 1.76 -2.82
C ALA A 183 -22.41 1.67 -3.46
N THR A 184 -23.12 0.54 -3.31
CA THR A 184 -24.50 0.38 -3.79
C THR A 184 -25.43 1.43 -3.17
N ILE A 185 -25.37 1.62 -1.85
CA ILE A 185 -26.22 2.61 -1.16
C ILE A 185 -25.80 4.04 -1.49
N ALA A 186 -24.50 4.32 -1.55
CA ALA A 186 -23.99 5.63 -1.93
C ALA A 186 -24.44 6.01 -3.35
N LEU A 187 -24.35 5.09 -4.31
CA LEU A 187 -24.85 5.28 -5.67
C LEU A 187 -26.37 5.49 -5.70
N PHE A 188 -27.13 4.75 -4.89
CA PHE A 188 -28.58 4.93 -4.76
C PHE A 188 -28.93 6.34 -4.26
N HIS A 189 -28.24 6.83 -3.23
CA HIS A 189 -28.45 8.16 -2.66
C HIS A 189 -28.05 9.30 -3.59
N ALA A 190 -26.94 9.13 -4.34
CA ALA A 190 -26.49 10.11 -5.30
C ALA A 190 -27.41 10.21 -6.54
N ASN A 191 -28.18 9.16 -6.84
CA ASN A 191 -28.91 9.03 -8.11
C ASN A 191 -30.42 8.77 -7.98
N PRO A 192 -31.20 9.57 -7.21
CA PRO A 192 -32.62 9.31 -7.02
C PRO A 192 -33.41 9.34 -8.34
N HIS A 193 -32.95 10.08 -9.35
CA HIS A 193 -33.57 10.14 -10.69
C HIS A 193 -33.45 8.82 -11.47
N ALA A 194 -32.42 8.01 -11.18
CA ALA A 194 -32.12 6.79 -11.91
C ALA A 194 -32.99 5.59 -11.50
N PHE A 195 -33.82 5.71 -10.46
CA PHE A 195 -34.65 4.61 -9.97
C PHE A 195 -36.14 4.84 -10.27
N GLU A 196 -36.86 3.76 -10.56
CA GLU A 196 -38.32 3.80 -10.77
C GLU A 196 -39.09 3.86 -9.44
N ARG A 197 -38.48 3.32 -8.38
CA ARG A 197 -38.99 3.27 -7.01
C ARG A 197 -37.88 3.65 -6.03
N PRO A 198 -38.20 4.05 -4.80
CA PRO A 198 -37.19 4.35 -3.77
C PRO A 198 -36.56 3.06 -3.20
N SER A 199 -36.01 2.21 -4.07
CA SER A 199 -35.28 1.00 -3.70
C SER A 199 -34.08 0.80 -4.65
N PRO A 200 -32.92 0.36 -4.12
CA PRO A 200 -31.72 0.09 -4.93
C PRO A 200 -31.93 -0.94 -6.05
N HIS A 201 -32.96 -1.78 -5.96
CA HIS A 201 -33.24 -2.86 -6.92
C HIS A 201 -33.94 -2.40 -8.20
N HIS A 202 -34.53 -1.19 -8.21
CA HIS A 202 -35.35 -0.67 -9.30
C HIS A 202 -34.63 0.33 -10.21
N LEU A 203 -33.43 -0.04 -10.67
CA LEU A 203 -32.59 0.81 -11.54
C LEU A 203 -33.14 0.88 -12.97
N LYS A 204 -33.29 2.10 -13.51
CA LYS A 204 -33.74 2.34 -14.90
C LYS A 204 -32.63 2.03 -15.90
N ALA A 205 -32.95 1.24 -16.91
CA ALA A 205 -32.09 1.12 -18.09
C ALA A 205 -32.02 2.46 -18.83
N GLY A 206 -30.84 2.82 -19.32
CA GLY A 206 -30.57 4.08 -20.01
C GLY A 206 -30.23 5.25 -19.08
N ALA A 207 -30.32 5.07 -17.75
CA ALA A 207 -29.95 6.11 -16.81
C ALA A 207 -28.44 6.39 -16.84
N MET A 208 -28.10 7.67 -16.65
CA MET A 208 -26.74 8.09 -16.31
C MET A 208 -26.67 8.24 -14.79
N LEU A 209 -25.70 7.58 -14.17
CA LEU A 209 -25.42 7.65 -12.75
C LEU A 209 -24.26 8.60 -12.52
N GLU A 210 -24.36 9.43 -11.50
CA GLU A 210 -23.27 10.16 -10.90
C GLU A 210 -22.58 9.24 -9.89
N ILE A 211 -21.28 9.04 -10.04
CA ILE A 211 -20.48 8.18 -9.16
C ILE A 211 -20.09 9.02 -7.93
N PRO A 212 -20.46 8.60 -6.72
CA PRO A 212 -20.07 9.30 -5.49
C PRO A 212 -18.57 9.14 -5.24
N ASP A 213 -17.96 10.14 -4.59
CA ASP A 213 -16.56 10.06 -4.17
C ASP A 213 -16.34 9.01 -3.05
N GLN A 214 -15.07 8.67 -2.79
CA GLN A 214 -14.74 7.66 -1.78
C GLN A 214 -15.19 8.05 -0.37
N ALA A 215 -15.18 9.35 -0.04
CA ALA A 215 -15.61 9.84 1.26
C ALA A 215 -17.11 9.62 1.49
N ALA A 216 -17.94 9.80 0.46
CA ALA A 216 -19.36 9.53 0.50
C ALA A 216 -19.66 8.03 0.64
N ILE A 217 -18.87 7.16 -0.02
CA ILE A 217 -18.99 5.69 0.14
C ILE A 217 -18.64 5.27 1.56
N ASP A 218 -17.57 5.81 2.13
CA ASP A 218 -17.10 5.45 3.46
C ASP A 218 -18.00 5.99 4.59
N ALA A 219 -18.76 7.06 4.32
CA ALA A 219 -19.73 7.63 5.26
C ALA A 219 -20.96 6.74 5.48
N ILE A 220 -21.25 5.79 4.58
CA ILE A 220 -22.40 4.90 4.70
C ILE A 220 -22.20 3.92 5.87
N SER A 221 -23.16 3.90 6.78
CA SER A 221 -23.11 3.03 7.95
C SER A 221 -23.47 1.57 7.60
N VAL A 222 -22.88 0.62 8.32
CA VAL A 222 -23.19 -0.83 8.12
C VAL A 222 -24.67 -1.14 8.44
N VAL A 223 -25.29 -0.40 9.36
CA VAL A 223 -26.70 -0.57 9.73
C VAL A 223 -27.60 -0.19 8.56
N GLU A 224 -27.33 0.96 7.95
CA GLU A 224 -28.06 1.49 6.81
C GLU A 224 -27.95 0.57 5.59
N VAL A 225 -26.75 0.05 5.30
CA VAL A 225 -26.55 -0.98 4.26
C VAL A 225 -27.49 -2.15 4.46
N ARG A 226 -27.56 -2.66 5.70
CA ARG A 226 -28.39 -3.81 6.03
C ARG A 226 -29.88 -3.50 5.90
N GLU A 227 -30.32 -2.32 6.31
CA GLU A 227 -31.72 -1.90 6.17
C GLU A 227 -32.11 -1.78 4.70
N LYS A 228 -31.30 -1.09 3.90
CA LYS A 228 -31.63 -0.77 2.50
C LYS A 228 -31.49 -1.94 1.53
N LEU A 229 -30.54 -2.85 1.76
CA LEU A 229 -30.39 -4.03 0.90
C LEU A 229 -31.39 -5.16 1.22
N LEU A 230 -31.91 -5.21 2.45
CA LEU A 230 -32.90 -6.21 2.88
C LEU A 230 -34.36 -5.74 2.73
N GLU A 231 -34.60 -4.48 2.39
CA GLU A 231 -35.92 -4.00 1.96
C GLU A 231 -36.33 -4.77 0.69
N ALA A 232 -37.21 -5.75 0.85
CA ALA A 232 -37.78 -6.54 -0.24
C ALA A 232 -38.83 -5.74 -1.02
N ASP A 233 -38.90 -5.99 -2.33
CA ASP A 233 -39.75 -5.31 -3.34
C ASP A 233 -41.27 -5.32 -3.05
#